data_AF-Q0E683-F1
#
_entry.id   AF-Q0E683-F1
#
_cell.length_a   1.000
_cell.length_b   1.000
_cell.length_c   1.000
_cell.angle_alpha   90.00
_cell.angle_beta   90.00
_cell.angle_gamma   90.00
#
_symmetry.space_group_name_H-M   'P 1'
#
loop_
_entity.id
_entity.type
_entity.pdbx_description
1 polymer ?
#
loop_
_entity_poly.entity_id
_entity_poly.type
_entity_poly.pdbx_seq_one_letter_code
_entity_poly.pdbx_strand_id
1 'polypeptide(L)'
;MSDQIEELIREIAAKHGIAVGRDDPVLILHTINARLMADSAAKQEEILAAFKEELEGIAHRWGEDAKAKAERMLNAALAASKDAMAKVMKDSAAQAAEAIRREIDDGLGRQLAAKVADARRVAMMNMIAGGMVLFAAALVVWASL
;
A
#
# COMPACT_ATOMS: atom_id res chain seq x y z
N MET A 1 -33.45 57.77 -9.83
CA MET A 1 -32.80 57.80 -11.16
C MET A 1 -32.73 59.21 -11.74
N SER A 2 -33.79 60.04 -11.66
CA SER A 2 -33.71 61.46 -12.07
C SER A 2 -32.58 62.21 -11.36
N ASP A 3 -32.47 62.01 -10.05
CA ASP A 3 -31.52 62.76 -9.21
C ASP A 3 -30.06 62.43 -9.54
N GLN A 4 -29.75 61.17 -9.85
CA GLN A 4 -28.40 60.75 -10.27
C GLN A 4 -28.03 61.31 -11.64
N ILE A 5 -28.98 61.40 -12.57
CA ILE A 5 -28.72 62.02 -13.88
C ILE A 5 -28.56 63.53 -13.74
N GLU A 6 -29.35 64.18 -12.88
CA GLU A 6 -29.25 65.63 -12.63
C GLU A 6 -27.96 66.01 -11.89
N GLU A 7 -27.50 65.14 -10.98
CA GLU A 7 -26.19 65.25 -10.32
C GLU A 7 -25.04 65.07 -11.32
N LEU A 8 -25.12 64.08 -12.21
CA LEU A 8 -24.15 63.88 -13.28
C LEU A 8 -24.09 65.08 -14.24
N ILE A 9 -25.24 65.65 -14.61
CA ILE A 9 -25.31 66.86 -15.45
C ILE A 9 -24.60 68.03 -14.76
N ARG A 10 -24.85 68.24 -13.45
CA ARG A 10 -24.17 69.29 -12.68
C ARG A 10 -22.67 69.04 -12.59
N GLU A 11 -22.26 67.79 -12.41
CA GLU A 11 -20.86 67.40 -12.31
C GLU A 11 -20.12 67.64 -13.64
N ILE A 12 -20.74 67.28 -14.78
CA ILE A 12 -20.18 67.54 -16.11
C ILE A 12 -20.05 69.05 -16.34
N ALA A 13 -21.07 69.83 -15.99
CA ALA A 13 -21.01 71.28 -16.10
C ALA A 13 -19.91 71.90 -15.22
N ALA A 14 -19.74 71.41 -13.99
CA ALA A 14 -18.72 71.91 -13.05
C ALA A 14 -17.28 71.53 -13.47
N LYS A 15 -17.07 70.32 -14.00
CA LYS A 15 -15.73 69.82 -14.37
C LYS A 15 -15.29 70.23 -15.77
N HIS A 16 -16.22 70.28 -16.71
CA HIS A 16 -15.92 70.46 -18.13
C HIS A 16 -16.43 71.78 -18.69
N GLY A 17 -17.23 72.54 -17.94
CA GLY A 17 -17.76 73.85 -18.37
C GLY A 17 -18.81 73.76 -19.47
N ILE A 18 -19.37 72.58 -19.72
CA ILE A 18 -20.34 72.32 -20.79
C ILE A 18 -21.73 72.13 -20.18
N ALA A 19 -22.71 72.91 -20.64
CA ALA A 19 -24.10 72.72 -20.28
C ALA A 19 -24.69 71.59 -21.13
N VAL A 20 -25.06 70.49 -20.47
CA VAL A 20 -25.52 69.26 -21.13
C VAL A 20 -27.03 69.09 -20.90
N GLY A 21 -27.78 68.93 -21.98
CA GLY A 21 -29.22 68.66 -21.96
C GLY A 21 -29.55 67.17 -21.86
N ARG A 22 -30.81 66.81 -21.58
CA ARG A 22 -31.24 65.39 -21.51
C ARG A 22 -31.09 64.64 -22.83
N ASP A 23 -31.25 65.34 -23.95
CA ASP A 23 -31.11 64.78 -25.30
C ASP A 23 -29.68 64.96 -25.87
N ASP A 24 -28.74 65.42 -25.04
CA ASP A 24 -27.36 65.61 -25.47
C ASP A 24 -26.69 64.26 -25.78
N PRO A 25 -25.93 64.13 -26.88
CA PRO A 25 -25.24 62.91 -27.24
C PRO A 25 -24.38 62.32 -26.12
N VAL A 26 -23.81 63.15 -25.24
CA VAL A 26 -23.02 62.70 -24.09
C VAL A 26 -23.85 61.89 -23.09
N LEU A 27 -25.10 62.28 -22.82
CA LEU A 27 -25.98 61.51 -21.92
C LEU A 27 -26.57 60.27 -22.57
N ILE A 28 -26.80 60.31 -23.89
CA ILE A 28 -27.18 59.12 -24.65
C ILE A 28 -26.06 58.08 -24.57
N LEU A 29 -24.80 58.49 -24.77
CA LEU A 29 -23.63 57.60 -24.60
C LEU A 29 -23.51 57.08 -23.17
N HIS A 30 -23.75 57.91 -22.16
CA HIS A 30 -23.77 57.47 -20.77
C HIS A 30 -24.81 56.37 -20.54
N THR A 31 -26.03 56.54 -21.08
CA THR A 31 -27.11 55.56 -20.95
C THR A 31 -26.78 54.25 -21.64
N ILE A 32 -26.22 54.32 -22.86
CA ILE A 32 -25.76 53.13 -23.60
C ILE A 32 -24.64 52.42 -22.83
N ASN A 33 -23.68 53.16 -22.29
CA ASN A 33 -22.57 52.59 -21.53
C ASN A 33 -23.05 51.95 -20.22
N ALA A 34 -23.93 52.62 -19.46
CA ALA A 34 -24.53 52.06 -18.26
C ALA A 34 -25.28 50.77 -18.55
N ARG A 35 -26.03 50.72 -19.67
CA ARG A 35 -26.70 49.51 -20.12
C ARG A 35 -25.72 48.41 -20.52
N LEU A 36 -24.68 48.74 -21.28
CA LEU A 36 -23.63 47.81 -21.69
C LEU A 36 -22.91 47.22 -20.48
N MET A 37 -22.61 48.03 -19.46
CA MET A 37 -21.96 47.57 -18.22
C MET A 37 -22.87 46.62 -17.43
N ALA A 38 -24.16 46.93 -17.32
CA ALA A 38 -25.14 46.05 -16.68
C ALA A 38 -25.28 44.71 -17.42
N ASP A 39 -25.41 44.76 -18.76
CA ASP A 39 -25.51 43.55 -19.58
C ASP A 39 -24.20 42.73 -19.55
N SER A 40 -23.04 43.41 -19.46
CA SER A 40 -21.74 42.74 -19.32
C SER A 40 -21.57 42.06 -17.97
N ALA A 41 -22.00 42.71 -16.88
CA ALA A 41 -21.97 42.13 -15.54
C ALA A 41 -22.89 40.89 -15.46
N ALA A 42 -24.10 40.97 -16.02
CA ALA A 42 -25.02 39.83 -16.06
C ALA A 42 -24.43 38.64 -16.84
N LYS A 43 -23.81 38.89 -18.00
CA LYS A 43 -23.11 37.84 -18.77
C LYS A 43 -21.91 37.25 -18.03
N GLN A 44 -21.14 38.08 -17.33
CA GLN A 44 -20.03 37.60 -16.52
C GLN A 44 -20.51 36.69 -15.39
N GLU A 45 -21.63 37.03 -14.75
CA GLU A 45 -22.25 36.19 -13.71
C GLU A 45 -22.69 34.83 -14.28
N GLU A 46 -23.32 34.81 -15.45
CA GLU A 46 -23.70 33.57 -16.15
C GLU A 46 -22.48 32.69 -16.48
N ILE A 47 -21.41 33.29 -17.01
CA ILE A 47 -20.16 32.59 -17.32
C ILE A 47 -19.52 32.02 -16.05
N LEU A 48 -19.50 32.78 -14.96
CA LEU A 48 -18.95 32.33 -13.68
C LEU A 48 -19.78 31.20 -13.07
N ALA A 49 -21.11 31.24 -13.21
CA ALA A 49 -21.99 30.16 -12.77
C ALA A 49 -21.71 28.86 -13.54
N ALA A 50 -21.62 28.94 -14.87
CA ALA A 50 -21.29 27.80 -15.72
C ALA A 50 -19.89 27.24 -15.40
N PHE A 51 -18.89 28.11 -15.23
CA PHE A 51 -17.54 27.70 -14.87
C PHE A 51 -17.48 26.99 -13.50
N LYS A 52 -18.26 27.47 -12.52
CA LYS A 52 -18.37 26.82 -11.22
C LYS A 52 -19.00 25.43 -11.33
N GLU A 53 -20.06 25.29 -12.10
CA GLU A 53 -20.71 24.00 -12.36
C GLU A 53 -19.76 23.01 -13.04
N GLU A 54 -19.01 23.45 -14.05
CA GLU A 54 -17.99 22.61 -14.70
C GLU A 54 -16.89 22.18 -13.72
N LEU A 55 -16.41 23.10 -12.87
CA LEU A 55 -15.41 22.78 -11.85
C LEU A 55 -15.92 21.75 -10.84
N GLU A 56 -17.17 21.89 -10.37
CA GLU A 56 -17.79 20.91 -9.49
C GLU A 56 -17.91 19.54 -10.17
N GLY A 57 -18.27 19.51 -11.45
CA GLY A 57 -18.31 18.29 -12.25
C GLY A 57 -16.94 17.63 -12.43
N ILE A 58 -15.89 18.41 -12.70
CA ILE A 58 -14.52 17.92 -12.81
C ILE A 58 -14.01 17.42 -11.45
N ALA A 59 -14.23 18.18 -10.38
CA ALA A 59 -13.81 17.81 -9.03
C ALA A 59 -14.47 16.51 -8.58
N HIS A 60 -15.76 16.32 -8.88
CA HIS A 60 -16.47 15.10 -8.57
C HIS A 60 -15.88 13.89 -9.32
N ARG A 61 -15.73 14.00 -10.64
CA ARG A 61 -15.13 12.93 -11.47
C ARG A 61 -13.71 12.61 -11.03
N TRP A 62 -12.89 13.61 -10.74
CA TRP A 62 -11.54 13.40 -10.25
C TRP A 62 -11.56 12.68 -8.89
N GLY A 63 -12.47 13.04 -7.98
CA GLY A 63 -12.66 12.34 -6.72
C GLY A 63 -12.96 10.85 -6.91
N GLU A 64 -13.87 10.52 -7.83
CA GLU A 64 -14.20 9.13 -8.17
C GLU A 64 -13.02 8.39 -8.82
N ASP A 65 -12.34 9.00 -9.79
CA ASP A 65 -11.20 8.42 -10.47
C ASP A 65 -10.02 8.17 -9.51
N ALA A 66 -9.75 9.12 -8.62
CA ALA A 66 -8.71 9.00 -7.60
C ALA A 66 -9.02 7.85 -6.63
N LYS A 67 -10.28 7.74 -6.19
CA LYS A 67 -10.73 6.63 -5.34
C LYS A 67 -10.59 5.29 -6.05
N ALA A 68 -11.08 5.17 -7.28
CA ALA A 68 -10.98 3.95 -8.07
C ALA A 68 -9.52 3.53 -8.30
N LYS A 69 -8.63 4.49 -8.57
CA LYS A 69 -7.20 4.23 -8.72
C LYS A 69 -6.56 3.77 -7.40
N ALA A 70 -6.91 4.40 -6.29
CA ALA A 70 -6.44 4.00 -4.96
C ALA A 70 -6.88 2.58 -4.62
N GLU A 71 -8.16 2.23 -4.84
CA GLU A 71 -8.70 0.89 -4.62
C GLU A 71 -7.99 -0.16 -5.47
N ARG A 72 -7.76 0.12 -6.76
CA ARG A 72 -7.01 -0.79 -7.66
C ARG A 72 -5.59 -1.02 -7.17
N MET A 73 -4.86 0.05 -6.81
CA MET A 73 -3.49 -0.07 -6.31
C MET A 73 -3.45 -0.83 -4.99
N LEU A 74 -4.37 -0.54 -4.07
CA LEU A 74 -4.46 -1.22 -2.78
C LEU A 74 -4.75 -2.71 -2.97
N ASN A 75 -5.69 -3.07 -3.85
CA ASN A 75 -6.00 -4.47 -4.14
C ASN A 75 -4.82 -5.20 -4.79
N ALA A 76 -4.11 -4.56 -5.72
CA ALA A 76 -2.91 -5.13 -6.33
C ALA A 76 -1.79 -5.35 -5.29
N ALA A 77 -1.55 -4.36 -4.43
CA ALA A 77 -0.58 -4.46 -3.34
C ALA A 77 -0.97 -5.55 -2.33
N LEU A 78 -2.25 -5.65 -1.98
CA LEU A 78 -2.77 -6.67 -1.07
C LEU A 78 -2.63 -8.08 -1.67
N ALA A 79 -2.91 -8.25 -2.96
CA ALA A 79 -2.73 -9.51 -3.66
C ALA A 79 -1.24 -9.92 -3.67
N ALA A 80 -0.34 -9.01 -4.03
CA ALA A 80 1.10 -9.26 -4.00
C ALA A 80 1.60 -9.61 -2.60
N SER A 81 1.09 -8.92 -1.56
CA SER A 81 1.44 -9.19 -0.16
C SER A 81 0.96 -10.57 0.28
N LYS A 82 -0.25 -10.98 -0.10
CA LYS A 82 -0.78 -12.33 0.18
C LYS A 82 0.07 -13.42 -0.48
N ASP A 83 0.44 -13.24 -1.74
CA ASP A 83 1.29 -14.20 -2.46
C ASP A 83 2.69 -14.30 -1.81
N ALA A 84 3.28 -13.16 -1.44
CA ALA A 84 4.55 -13.12 -0.73
C ALA A 84 4.46 -13.83 0.63
N MET A 85 3.39 -13.56 1.40
CA MET A 85 3.15 -14.25 2.67
C MET A 85 2.96 -15.74 2.51
N ALA A 86 2.18 -16.19 1.53
CA ALA A 86 1.97 -17.61 1.25
C ALA A 86 3.29 -18.32 0.91
N LYS A 87 4.15 -17.66 0.11
CA LYS A 87 5.48 -18.18 -0.23
C LYS A 87 6.37 -18.27 1.00
N VAL A 88 6.49 -17.19 1.78
CA VAL A 88 7.30 -17.16 3.01
C VAL A 88 6.82 -18.20 4.01
N MET A 89 5.50 -18.36 4.17
CA MET A 89 4.93 -19.35 5.06
C MET A 89 5.26 -20.79 4.62
N LYS A 90 5.15 -21.09 3.32
CA LYS A 90 5.52 -22.40 2.78
C LYS A 90 7.01 -22.69 2.97
N ASP A 91 7.86 -21.72 2.66
CA ASP A 91 9.32 -21.85 2.78
C ASP A 91 9.72 -22.03 4.25
N SER A 92 9.10 -21.28 5.16
CA SER A 92 9.34 -21.41 6.61
C SER A 92 8.86 -22.74 7.16
N ALA A 93 7.70 -23.23 6.71
CA ALA A 93 7.18 -24.54 7.11
C ALA A 93 8.09 -25.68 6.62
N ALA A 94 8.62 -25.58 5.39
CA ALA A 94 9.58 -26.53 4.86
C ALA A 94 10.90 -26.53 5.66
N GLN A 95 11.43 -25.34 5.96
CA GLN A 95 12.64 -25.20 6.79
C GLN A 95 12.43 -25.76 8.21
N ALA A 96 11.29 -25.49 8.83
CA ALA A 96 10.97 -26.02 10.14
C ALA A 96 10.86 -27.56 10.13
N ALA A 97 10.19 -28.13 9.12
CA ALA A 97 10.10 -29.58 8.96
C ALA A 97 11.47 -30.22 8.74
N GLU A 98 12.34 -29.59 7.96
CA GLU A 98 13.70 -30.07 7.74
C GLU A 98 14.56 -29.97 9.01
N ALA A 99 14.44 -28.88 9.78
CA ALA A 99 15.11 -28.73 11.06
C ALA A 99 14.68 -29.83 12.06
N ILE A 100 13.38 -30.09 12.18
CA ILE A 100 12.85 -31.17 13.02
C ILE A 100 13.40 -32.53 12.56
N ARG A 101 13.41 -32.78 11.25
CA ARG A 101 13.91 -34.04 10.71
C ARG A 101 15.39 -34.25 11.01
N ARG A 102 16.21 -33.21 10.87
CA ARG A 102 17.64 -33.26 11.25
C ARG A 102 17.82 -33.51 12.74
N GLU A 103 17.05 -32.86 13.60
CA GLU A 103 17.11 -33.07 15.05
C GLU A 103 16.77 -34.52 15.43
N ILE A 104 15.76 -35.10 14.76
CA ILE A 104 15.37 -36.51 14.94
C ILE A 104 16.47 -37.44 14.44
N ASP A 105 16.99 -37.23 13.23
CA ASP A 105 18.03 -38.07 12.64
C ASP A 105 19.32 -38.03 13.47
N ASP A 106 19.72 -36.85 13.95
CA ASP A 106 20.89 -36.69 14.84
C ASP A 106 20.65 -37.33 16.21
N GLY A 107 19.44 -37.22 16.76
CA GLY A 107 19.06 -37.82 18.03
C GLY A 107 19.05 -39.36 17.96
N LEU A 108 18.42 -39.92 16.92
CA LEU A 108 18.40 -41.35 16.65
C LEU A 108 19.80 -41.87 16.32
N GLY A 109 20.58 -41.15 15.51
CA GLY A 109 21.96 -41.49 15.18
C GLY A 109 22.84 -41.59 16.43
N ARG A 110 22.73 -40.62 17.35
CA ARG A 110 23.44 -40.67 18.65
C ARG A 110 23.02 -41.87 19.50
N GLN A 111 21.72 -42.16 19.60
CA GLN A 111 21.23 -43.31 20.37
C GLN A 111 21.67 -44.65 19.76
N LEU A 112 21.57 -44.80 18.44
CA LEU A 112 22.00 -46.01 17.73
C LEU A 112 23.50 -46.23 17.86
N ALA A 113 24.32 -45.17 17.72
CA ALA A 113 25.76 -45.26 17.90
C ALA A 113 26.13 -45.73 19.31
N ALA A 114 25.46 -45.22 20.34
CA ALA A 114 25.66 -45.66 21.72
C ALA A 114 25.28 -47.14 21.90
N LYS A 115 24.12 -47.57 21.38
CA LYS A 115 23.67 -48.97 21.46
C LYS A 115 24.62 -49.93 20.73
N VAL A 116 25.15 -49.54 19.58
CA VAL A 116 26.14 -50.34 18.82
C VAL A 116 27.46 -50.45 19.58
N ALA A 117 27.91 -49.37 20.23
CA ALA A 117 29.12 -49.41 21.06
C ALA A 117 28.96 -50.36 22.26
N ASP A 118 27.81 -50.33 22.94
CA ASP A 118 27.50 -51.25 24.03
C ASP A 118 27.44 -52.70 23.55
N ALA A 119 26.77 -52.97 22.42
CA ALA A 119 26.70 -54.30 21.83
C ALA A 119 28.09 -54.84 21.48
N ARG A 120 28.99 -54.00 20.94
CA ARG A 120 30.38 -54.38 20.67
C ARG A 120 31.16 -54.73 21.94
N ARG A 121 30.96 -53.98 23.03
CA ARG A 121 31.59 -54.30 24.32
C ARG A 121 31.13 -55.65 24.86
N VAL A 122 29.82 -55.92 24.83
CA VAL A 122 29.26 -57.21 25.24
C VAL A 122 29.79 -58.35 24.37
N ALA A 123 29.82 -58.17 23.06
CA ALA A 123 30.35 -59.18 22.13
C ALA A 123 31.83 -59.49 22.42
N MET A 124 32.64 -58.46 22.69
CA MET A 124 34.05 -58.63 23.05
C MET A 124 34.22 -59.40 24.38
N MET A 125 33.42 -59.07 25.39
CA MET A 125 33.42 -59.80 26.67
C MET A 125 33.02 -61.27 26.48
N ASN A 126 32.00 -61.54 25.66
CA ASN A 126 31.58 -62.90 25.33
C ASN A 126 32.65 -63.69 24.57
N MET A 127 33.39 -63.07 23.64
CA MET A 127 34.52 -63.72 22.98
C MET A 127 35.64 -64.09 23.96
N ILE A 128 35.96 -63.20 24.91
CA ILE A 128 36.96 -63.48 25.96
C ILE A 128 36.48 -64.64 26.84
N ALA A 129 35.23 -64.60 27.30
CA ALA A 129 34.64 -65.66 28.11
C ALA A 129 34.64 -67.01 27.37
N GLY A 130 34.25 -67.03 26.10
CA GLY A 130 34.33 -68.23 25.25
C GLY A 130 35.75 -68.76 25.11
N GLY A 131 36.74 -67.88 24.93
CA GLY A 131 38.15 -68.25 24.92
C GLY A 131 38.62 -68.87 26.24
N MET A 132 38.21 -68.31 27.38
CA MET A 132 38.50 -68.87 28.70
C MET A 132 37.86 -70.25 28.89
N VAL A 133 36.62 -70.43 28.43
CA VAL A 133 35.92 -71.74 28.49
C VAL A 133 36.64 -72.78 27.64
N LEU A 134 37.04 -72.44 26.41
CA LEU A 134 37.81 -73.35 25.56
C LEU A 134 39.16 -73.71 26.17
N PHE A 135 39.84 -72.73 26.78
CA PHE A 135 41.11 -72.95 27.47
C PHE A 135 40.94 -73.87 28.69
N ALA A 136 39.91 -73.63 29.51
CA ALA A 136 39.58 -74.50 30.64
C ALA A 136 39.23 -75.92 30.19
N ALA A 137 38.44 -76.07 29.13
CA ALA A 137 38.11 -77.38 28.56
C ALA A 137 39.37 -78.12 28.05
N ALA A 138 40.30 -77.42 27.40
CA ALA A 138 41.56 -78.00 26.95
C ALA A 138 42.42 -78.51 28.13
N LEU A 139 42.48 -77.75 29.23
CA LEU A 139 43.18 -78.18 30.45
C LEU A 139 42.54 -79.42 31.07
N VAL A 140 41.21 -79.49 31.12
CA VAL A 140 40.49 -80.66 31.64
C VAL A 140 40.78 -81.91 30.80
N VAL A 141 40.73 -81.78 29.47
CA VAL A 141 41.05 -82.89 28.55
C VAL A 141 42.50 -83.34 28.74
N TRP A 142 43.44 -82.41 28.84
CA TRP A 142 44.85 -82.74 29.07
C TRP A 142 45.08 -83.45 30.41
N ALA A 143 44.40 -83.03 31.49
CA ALA A 143 44.52 -83.66 32.80
C ALA A 143 43.87 -85.06 32.88
N SER A 144 43.00 -85.39 31.92
CA SER A 144 42.32 -86.70 31.84
C SER A 144 43.04 -87.74 30.95
N LEU A 145 44.16 -87.35 30.32
CA LEU A 145 45.00 -88.20 29.46
C LEU A 145 46.22 -88.72 30.23
#